data_AF-A7HEZ4-F1
#
_entry.id   AF-A7HEZ4-F1
#
_cell.length_a   1.000
_cell.length_b   1.000
_cell.length_c   1.000
_cell.angle_alpha   90.00
_cell.angle_beta   90.00
_cell.angle_gamma   90.00
#
_symmetry.space_group_name_H-M   'P 1'
#
loop_
_entity.id
_entity.type
_entity.pdbx_description
1 polymer ?
#
loop_
_entity_poly.entity_id
_entity_poly.type
_entity_poly.pdbx_seq_one_letter_code
_entity_poly.pdbx_strand_id
1 'polypeptide(L)'
;MNDERQKRTSLPECMTLRDVRTSIDEVDRRIVALLAERRGYALQAARFKSAADGVKDPSREEQVIANVRALAGEEGIEPDLVEMLYRDMIAGFVRVELASGGHRAPPVIENVNVAAFDAMLPPEEVKLRIPVSERAARTVVEGRRTVEAILDRTDPRLLVVVGPCSIHDPVAGLDYAHRLRALADELSDTLYLVMRVYFEKPRTSVGWEGLTNDPHMNDSFQVKEGMERARRFLLEVSDLGLPTGTEALDPISPHYRGDLVTWTAIGARTSESQTHRNLASGLSTPVGFKNGTDGEVDGAVNAILAAARPHAFLGINDQGRSAVIRTRGNRHGHLVLRGGGGRPNFDSVSVAIAEQALAKAGLPQTIVIDCSHANSWKKPELQPLVLRDVASQLRQGNRSIAGIMLESFLEQGSQPMSADPAQLRYGRSVTDPCLGWDETAAALREARSLLRGVVEERRRAADAPPSASPRAAAS
;
A
#
# COMPACT_ATOMS: atom_id res chain seq x y z
N MET A 1 -0.70 60.46 -7.06
CA MET A 1 -0.71 59.02 -7.40
C MET A 1 -0.90 58.12 -6.17
N ASN A 2 -1.51 58.63 -5.08
CA ASN A 2 -1.73 57.91 -3.81
C ASN A 2 -3.22 57.72 -3.50
N ASP A 3 -4.11 58.04 -4.44
CA ASP A 3 -5.56 58.17 -4.20
C ASP A 3 -6.37 56.99 -4.79
N GLU A 4 -5.74 56.08 -5.55
CA GLU A 4 -6.39 54.88 -6.08
C GLU A 4 -6.14 53.62 -5.24
N ARG A 5 -5.18 53.64 -4.30
CA ARG A 5 -4.86 52.47 -3.45
C ARG A 5 -5.88 52.21 -2.33
N GLN A 6 -6.78 53.15 -2.05
CA GLN A 6 -7.79 53.03 -0.99
C GLN A 6 -9.14 52.43 -1.46
N LYS A 7 -9.24 52.02 -2.72
CA LYS A 7 -10.39 51.29 -3.29
C LYS A 7 -10.08 49.80 -3.52
N ARG A 8 -9.33 49.15 -2.63
CA ARG A 8 -9.32 47.68 -2.60
C ARG A 8 -10.54 47.21 -1.81
N THR A 9 -11.55 46.82 -2.58
CA THR A 9 -12.82 46.20 -2.21
C THR A 9 -12.70 45.28 -0.98
N SER A 10 -13.20 45.72 0.17
CA SER A 10 -13.72 44.79 1.17
C SER A 10 -14.82 43.99 0.48
N LEU A 11 -14.70 42.66 0.47
CA LEU A 11 -15.76 41.79 -0.05
C LEU A 11 -17.09 42.18 0.64
N PRO A 12 -18.19 42.33 -0.11
CA PRO A 12 -19.49 42.62 0.49
C PRO A 12 -19.81 41.58 1.56
N GLU A 13 -20.23 42.04 2.73
CA GLU A 13 -20.55 41.14 3.83
C GLU A 13 -21.79 40.32 3.47
N CYS A 14 -21.63 38.99 3.39
CA CYS A 14 -22.72 38.08 3.06
C CYS A 14 -23.49 37.71 4.34
N MET A 15 -24.81 37.86 4.33
CA MET A 15 -25.66 37.60 5.50
C MET A 15 -26.10 36.13 5.61
N THR A 16 -26.09 35.38 4.50
CA THR A 16 -26.46 33.97 4.46
C THR A 16 -25.51 33.12 3.61
N LEU A 17 -25.51 31.80 3.82
CA LEU A 17 -24.75 30.85 2.98
C LEU A 17 -25.18 30.91 1.51
N ARG A 18 -26.45 31.26 1.23
CA ARG A 18 -26.95 31.44 -0.14
C ARG A 18 -26.32 32.66 -0.82
N ASP A 19 -26.13 33.75 -0.07
CA ASP A 19 -25.50 34.97 -0.58
C ASP A 19 -24.02 34.74 -0.89
N VAL A 20 -23.33 33.98 -0.03
CA VAL A 20 -21.95 33.54 -0.27
C VAL A 20 -21.85 32.72 -1.56
N ARG A 21 -22.70 31.70 -1.73
CA ARG A 21 -22.71 30.86 -2.95
C ARG A 21 -23.00 31.67 -4.21
N THR A 22 -23.96 32.59 -4.13
CA THR A 22 -24.32 33.46 -5.27
C THR A 22 -23.16 34.38 -5.65
N SER A 23 -22.47 34.94 -4.67
CA SER A 23 -21.29 35.79 -4.89
C SER A 23 -20.11 34.99 -5.48
N ILE A 24 -19.92 33.74 -5.03
CA ILE A 24 -18.94 32.81 -5.63
C ILE A 24 -19.30 32.53 -7.09
N ASP A 25 -20.55 32.19 -7.39
CA ASP A 25 -21.00 31.93 -8.77
C ASP A 25 -20.75 33.13 -9.70
N GLU A 26 -20.89 34.36 -9.19
CA GLU A 26 -20.59 35.59 -9.93
C GLU A 26 -19.09 35.76 -10.21
N VAL A 27 -18.24 35.49 -9.21
CA VAL A 27 -16.79 35.48 -9.38
C VAL A 27 -16.37 34.41 -10.38
N ASP A 28 -16.94 33.21 -10.29
CA ASP A 28 -16.64 32.09 -11.19
C ASP A 28 -17.01 32.42 -12.64
N ARG A 29 -18.16 33.07 -12.87
CA ARG A 29 -18.52 33.57 -14.22
C ARG A 29 -17.48 34.53 -14.77
N ARG A 30 -16.94 35.43 -13.93
CA ARG A 30 -15.89 36.38 -14.34
C ARG A 30 -14.57 35.66 -14.62
N ILE A 31 -14.21 34.68 -13.80
CA ILE A 31 -13.01 33.86 -14.01
C ILE A 31 -13.11 33.14 -15.37
N VAL A 32 -14.23 32.46 -15.64
CA VAL A 32 -14.44 31.74 -16.90
C VAL A 32 -14.41 32.69 -18.10
N ALA A 33 -14.99 33.89 -17.99
CA ALA A 33 -14.93 34.90 -19.04
C ALA A 33 -13.49 35.36 -19.33
N LEU A 34 -12.70 35.64 -18.28
CA LEU A 34 -11.29 36.02 -18.40
C LEU A 34 -10.43 34.89 -18.99
N LEU A 35 -10.72 33.63 -18.65
CA LEU A 35 -10.07 32.46 -19.26
C LEU A 35 -10.35 32.40 -20.77
N ALA A 36 -11.60 32.66 -21.18
CA ALA A 36 -11.97 32.69 -22.60
C ALA A 36 -11.27 33.84 -23.35
N GLU A 37 -11.20 35.02 -22.75
CA GLU A 37 -10.48 36.17 -23.30
C GLU A 37 -8.98 35.86 -23.46
N ARG A 38 -8.33 35.32 -22.42
CA ARG A 38 -6.93 34.91 -22.46
C ARG A 38 -6.68 33.83 -23.51
N ARG A 39 -7.58 32.86 -23.68
CA ARG A 39 -7.52 31.87 -24.77
C ARG A 39 -7.57 32.55 -26.14
N GLY A 40 -8.43 33.56 -26.30
CA GLY A 40 -8.51 34.37 -27.52
C GLY A 40 -7.16 34.98 -27.90
N TYR A 41 -6.46 35.59 -26.93
CA TYR A 41 -5.11 36.12 -27.15
C TYR A 41 -4.07 35.04 -27.42
N ALA A 42 -4.15 33.87 -26.76
CA ALA A 42 -3.25 32.75 -27.05
C ALA A 42 -3.40 32.24 -28.49
N LEU A 43 -4.64 32.12 -29.00
CA LEU A 43 -4.91 31.74 -30.39
C LEU A 43 -4.49 32.81 -31.40
N GLN A 44 -4.55 34.09 -31.03
CA GLN A 44 -4.01 35.17 -31.87
C GLN A 44 -2.48 35.11 -31.91
N ALA A 45 -1.82 34.89 -30.77
CA ALA A 45 -0.38 34.74 -30.68
C ALA A 45 0.14 33.59 -31.57
N ALA A 46 -0.63 32.50 -31.70
CA ALA A 46 -0.34 31.39 -32.62
C ALA A 46 -0.15 31.84 -34.08
N ARG A 47 -0.87 32.88 -34.53
CA ARG A 47 -0.78 33.41 -35.91
C ARG A 47 0.54 34.12 -36.20
N PHE A 48 1.25 34.56 -35.16
CA PHE A 48 2.53 35.25 -35.26
C PHE A 48 3.73 34.30 -35.12
N LYS A 49 3.51 33.02 -34.77
CA LYS A 49 4.56 32.01 -34.67
C LYS A 49 4.81 31.39 -36.05
N SER A 50 6.05 31.38 -36.50
CA SER A 50 6.40 30.69 -37.75
C SER A 50 6.52 29.17 -37.52
N ALA A 51 6.41 28.37 -38.58
CA ALA A 51 6.58 26.91 -38.49
C ALA A 51 7.98 26.49 -37.97
N ALA A 52 8.98 27.38 -38.01
CA ALA A 52 10.33 27.13 -37.52
C ALA A 52 10.49 27.39 -36.00
N ASP A 53 9.61 28.19 -35.39
CA ASP A 53 9.73 28.61 -33.99
C ASP A 53 9.14 27.58 -33.00
N GLY A 54 8.38 26.60 -33.52
CA GLY A 54 7.64 25.64 -32.71
C GLY A 54 6.44 26.28 -32.00
N VAL A 55 5.52 25.43 -31.53
CA VAL A 55 4.28 25.89 -30.86
C VAL A 55 4.54 26.37 -29.42
N LYS A 56 5.68 25.97 -28.82
CA LYS A 56 6.04 26.27 -27.42
C LYS A 56 7.21 27.26 -27.34
N ASP A 57 7.09 28.27 -26.47
CA ASP A 57 8.16 29.19 -26.06
C ASP A 57 8.38 29.06 -24.55
N PRO A 58 9.31 28.19 -24.12
CA PRO A 58 9.56 27.92 -22.70
C PRO A 58 10.00 29.17 -21.92
N SER A 59 10.71 30.10 -22.57
CA SER A 59 11.19 31.33 -21.92
C SER A 59 10.03 32.26 -21.57
N ARG A 60 9.03 32.34 -22.47
CA ARG A 60 7.82 33.11 -22.24
C ARG A 60 6.93 32.46 -21.17
N GLU A 61 6.82 31.14 -21.15
CA GLU A 61 6.08 30.42 -20.11
C GLU A 61 6.62 30.74 -18.72
N GLU A 62 7.95 30.61 -18.51
CA GLU A 62 8.57 30.93 -17.22
C GLU A 62 8.41 32.40 -16.82
N GLN A 63 8.50 33.33 -17.79
CA GLN A 63 8.23 34.75 -17.51
C GLN A 63 6.78 34.99 -17.06
N VAL A 64 5.81 34.31 -17.67
CA VAL A 64 4.40 34.39 -17.26
C VAL A 64 4.23 33.84 -15.86
N ILE A 65 4.87 32.71 -15.53
CA ILE A 65 4.80 32.10 -14.20
C ILE A 65 5.40 33.02 -13.13
N ALA A 66 6.58 33.60 -13.37
CA ALA A 66 7.19 34.56 -12.45
C ALA A 66 6.28 35.77 -12.18
N ASN A 67 5.63 36.30 -13.23
CA ASN A 67 4.72 37.45 -13.09
C ASN A 67 3.48 37.11 -12.26
N VAL A 68 2.85 35.95 -12.48
CA VAL A 68 1.62 35.58 -11.76
C VAL A 68 1.90 35.19 -10.31
N ARG A 69 3.07 34.64 -10.00
CA ARG A 69 3.51 34.42 -8.62
C ARG A 69 3.69 35.73 -7.86
N ALA A 70 4.25 36.76 -8.50
CA ALA A 70 4.38 38.09 -7.89
C ALA A 70 2.99 38.70 -7.62
N LEU A 71 2.07 38.62 -8.60
CA LEU A 71 0.68 39.07 -8.45
C LEU A 71 -0.05 38.30 -7.33
N ALA A 72 0.17 36.99 -7.20
CA ALA A 72 -0.41 36.19 -6.12
C ALA A 72 -0.01 36.72 -4.74
N GLY A 73 1.27 37.07 -4.57
CA GLY A 73 1.78 37.70 -3.35
C GLY A 73 1.15 39.07 -3.06
N GLU A 74 0.89 39.88 -4.08
CA GLU A 74 0.23 41.19 -3.95
C GLU A 74 -1.26 41.11 -3.57
N GLU A 75 -1.91 40.00 -3.91
CA GLU A 75 -3.33 39.71 -3.64
C GLU A 75 -3.54 38.80 -2.41
N GLY A 76 -2.47 38.38 -1.73
CA GLY A 76 -2.54 37.55 -0.53
C GLY A 76 -2.93 36.09 -0.79
N ILE A 77 -2.74 35.60 -2.02
CA ILE A 77 -2.97 34.21 -2.42
C ILE A 77 -1.64 33.44 -2.37
N GLU A 78 -1.69 32.17 -1.99
CA GLU A 78 -0.51 31.30 -1.97
C GLU A 78 0.11 31.19 -3.39
N PRO A 79 1.39 31.58 -3.59
CA PRO A 79 1.99 31.65 -4.93
C PRO A 79 2.07 30.31 -5.67
N ASP A 80 2.28 29.20 -4.97
CA ASP A 80 2.41 27.87 -5.59
C ASP A 80 1.07 27.39 -6.16
N LEU A 81 -0.05 27.72 -5.51
CA LEU A 81 -1.41 27.50 -5.99
C LEU A 81 -1.67 28.24 -7.31
N VAL A 82 -1.28 29.52 -7.41
CA VAL A 82 -1.47 30.31 -8.63
C VAL A 82 -0.58 29.80 -9.77
N GLU A 83 0.68 29.47 -9.49
CA GLU A 83 1.56 28.85 -10.48
C GLU A 83 0.95 27.56 -11.05
N MET A 84 0.44 26.68 -10.17
CA MET A 84 -0.24 25.46 -10.56
C MET A 84 -1.37 25.72 -11.56
N LEU A 85 -2.29 26.64 -11.24
CA LEU A 85 -3.44 26.94 -12.09
C LEU A 85 -3.02 27.50 -13.45
N TYR A 86 -1.99 28.36 -13.48
CA TYR A 86 -1.51 28.96 -14.71
C TYR A 86 -0.78 27.97 -15.61
N ARG A 87 0.04 27.06 -15.05
CA ARG A 87 0.71 26.01 -15.84
C ARG A 87 -0.32 25.09 -16.51
N ASP A 88 -1.34 24.65 -15.77
CA ASP A 88 -2.40 23.79 -16.32
C ASP A 88 -3.23 24.51 -17.39
N MET A 89 -3.57 25.78 -17.16
CA MET A 89 -4.28 26.61 -18.14
C MET A 89 -3.45 26.78 -19.43
N ILE A 90 -2.16 27.12 -19.34
CA ILE A 90 -1.28 27.29 -20.50
C ILE A 90 -1.20 25.97 -21.28
N ALA A 91 -0.96 24.84 -20.60
CA ALA A 91 -0.93 23.53 -21.23
C ALA A 91 -2.26 23.16 -21.91
N GLY A 92 -3.40 23.55 -21.30
CA GLY A 92 -4.73 23.40 -21.90
C GLY A 92 -4.87 24.20 -23.20
N PHE A 93 -4.43 25.46 -23.23
CA PHE A 93 -4.52 26.31 -24.42
C PHE A 93 -3.63 25.81 -25.56
N VAL A 94 -2.40 25.37 -25.26
CA VAL A 94 -1.47 24.79 -26.25
C VAL A 94 -2.05 23.54 -26.91
N ARG A 95 -2.72 22.67 -26.15
CA ARG A 95 -3.38 21.46 -26.71
C ARG A 95 -4.46 21.83 -27.74
N VAL A 96 -5.25 22.86 -27.44
CA VAL A 96 -6.31 23.34 -28.34
C VAL A 96 -5.75 24.01 -29.60
N GLU A 97 -4.65 24.75 -29.48
CA GLU A 97 -3.92 25.37 -30.60
C GLU A 97 -3.40 24.29 -31.57
N LEU A 98 -2.75 23.25 -31.05
CA LEU A 98 -2.25 22.11 -31.82
C LEU A 98 -3.36 21.35 -32.56
N ALA A 99 -4.55 21.25 -31.98
CA ALA A 99 -5.71 20.59 -32.60
C ALA A 99 -6.40 21.44 -33.69
N SER A 100 -6.23 22.78 -33.65
CA SER A 100 -6.93 23.72 -34.54
C SER A 100 -6.09 24.18 -35.74
N GLY A 101 -4.76 24.06 -35.67
CA GLY A 101 -3.87 24.35 -36.78
C GLY A 101 -3.81 23.17 -37.75
N GLY A 102 -4.05 23.39 -39.05
CA GLY A 102 -3.97 22.40 -40.13
C GLY A 102 -2.57 21.82 -40.40
N HIS A 103 -1.72 21.72 -39.38
CA HIS A 103 -0.49 20.96 -39.43
C HIS A 103 -0.86 19.48 -39.55
N ARG A 104 -0.27 18.80 -40.53
CA ARG A 104 -0.30 17.34 -40.62
C ARG A 104 0.22 16.83 -39.27
N ALA A 105 -0.67 16.24 -38.47
CA ALA A 105 -0.30 15.71 -37.16
C ALA A 105 0.95 14.86 -37.34
N PRO A 106 2.02 15.09 -36.54
CA PRO A 106 3.19 14.24 -36.58
C PRO A 106 2.74 12.79 -36.40
N PRO A 107 3.46 11.81 -36.98
CA PRO A 107 3.14 10.41 -36.75
C PRO A 107 3.00 10.17 -35.24
N VAL A 108 1.96 9.45 -34.84
CA VAL A 108 1.72 9.11 -33.43
C VAL A 108 2.85 8.20 -33.00
N ILE A 109 3.82 8.76 -32.27
CA ILE A 109 4.99 8.04 -31.74
C ILE A 109 4.84 7.71 -30.25
N GLU A 110 3.80 8.23 -29.60
CA GLU A 110 3.49 8.03 -28.18
C GLU A 110 2.04 7.57 -28.01
N ASN A 111 1.76 6.80 -26.95
CA ASN A 111 0.41 6.35 -26.58
C ASN A 111 -0.32 5.50 -27.64
N VAL A 112 0.42 4.92 -28.60
CA VAL A 112 -0.14 4.04 -29.64
C VAL A 112 -0.90 2.82 -29.09
N ASN A 113 -0.55 2.40 -27.87
CA ASN A 113 -1.17 1.27 -27.16
C ASN A 113 -1.97 1.72 -25.92
N VAL A 114 -2.28 3.01 -25.77
CA VAL A 114 -3.06 3.53 -24.64
C VAL A 114 -4.45 3.90 -25.14
N ALA A 115 -5.47 3.23 -24.62
CA ALA A 115 -6.85 3.45 -25.04
C ALA A 115 -7.44 4.77 -24.51
N ALA A 116 -7.18 5.09 -23.24
CA ALA A 116 -7.70 6.28 -22.57
C ALA A 116 -6.86 6.62 -21.32
N PHE A 117 -7.07 7.84 -20.80
CA PHE A 117 -6.55 8.28 -19.51
C PHE A 117 -7.70 8.75 -18.62
N ASP A 118 -8.01 7.99 -17.58
CA ASP A 118 -8.98 8.36 -16.56
C ASP A 118 -8.27 8.94 -15.33
N ALA A 119 -8.63 10.16 -14.93
CA ALA A 119 -8.02 10.80 -13.76
C ALA A 119 -8.53 10.15 -12.46
N MET A 120 -7.62 9.71 -11.59
CA MET A 120 -7.93 9.27 -10.22
C MET A 120 -8.10 10.48 -9.28
N LEU A 121 -8.92 10.32 -8.24
CA LEU A 121 -8.97 11.31 -7.15
C LEU A 121 -7.63 11.34 -6.42
N PRO A 122 -7.13 12.51 -5.97
CA PRO A 122 -5.95 12.59 -5.13
C PRO A 122 -6.06 11.71 -3.86
N PRO A 123 -4.97 11.07 -3.40
CA PRO A 123 -4.97 10.31 -2.15
C PRO A 123 -5.54 11.06 -0.95
N GLU A 124 -5.23 12.35 -0.79
CA GLU A 124 -5.76 13.18 0.29
C GLU A 124 -7.28 13.31 0.26
N GLU A 125 -7.88 13.42 -0.93
CA GLU A 125 -9.33 13.56 -1.08
C GLU A 125 -10.04 12.25 -0.72
N VAL A 126 -9.49 11.10 -1.13
CA VAL A 126 -10.00 9.79 -0.74
C VAL A 126 -9.89 9.60 0.78
N LYS A 127 -8.78 10.03 1.39
CA LYS A 127 -8.59 10.01 2.85
C LYS A 127 -9.56 10.93 3.59
N LEU A 128 -9.92 12.08 3.02
CA LEU A 128 -10.91 12.99 3.60
C LEU A 128 -12.33 12.43 3.50
N ARG A 129 -12.66 11.75 2.40
CA ARG A 129 -13.96 11.07 2.23
C ARG A 129 -14.13 9.86 3.14
N ILE A 130 -13.03 9.14 3.42
CA ILE A 130 -13.00 7.95 4.27
C ILE A 130 -11.90 8.16 5.33
N PRO A 131 -12.18 8.99 6.36
CA PRO A 131 -11.20 9.33 7.39
C PRO A 131 -10.90 8.14 8.28
N VAL A 132 -9.64 8.04 8.73
CA VAL A 132 -9.26 7.06 9.74
C VAL A 132 -9.89 7.45 11.07
N SER A 133 -10.65 6.54 11.68
CA SER A 133 -11.21 6.76 13.02
C SER A 133 -10.10 6.76 14.08
N GLU A 134 -10.36 7.33 15.26
CA GLU A 134 -9.42 7.22 16.39
C GLU A 134 -9.14 5.77 16.81
N ARG A 135 -10.14 4.89 16.70
CA ARG A 135 -10.00 3.48 17.05
C ARG A 135 -9.11 2.76 16.04
N ALA A 136 -9.37 2.93 14.75
CA ALA A 136 -8.53 2.40 13.69
C ALA A 136 -7.08 2.91 13.78
N ALA A 137 -6.89 4.20 14.06
CA ALA A 137 -5.56 4.79 14.24
C ALA A 137 -4.79 4.12 15.39
N ARG A 138 -5.44 3.90 16.55
CA ARG A 138 -4.85 3.17 17.67
C ARG A 138 -4.48 1.73 17.28
N THR A 139 -5.42 1.00 16.66
CA THR A 139 -5.18 -0.37 16.18
C THR A 139 -3.95 -0.46 15.29
N VAL A 140 -3.80 0.46 14.34
CA VAL A 140 -2.65 0.47 13.41
C VAL A 140 -1.35 0.83 14.11
N VAL A 141 -1.35 1.85 14.96
CA VAL A 141 -0.14 2.29 15.66
C VAL A 141 0.36 1.23 16.64
N GLU A 142 -0.54 0.68 17.46
CA GLU A 142 -0.23 -0.41 18.39
C GLU A 142 0.16 -1.68 17.65
N GLY A 143 -0.51 -1.95 16.53
CA GLY A 143 -0.19 -3.06 15.65
C GLY A 143 1.22 -2.99 15.11
N ARG A 144 1.62 -1.85 14.54
CA ARG A 144 2.98 -1.64 14.02
C ARG A 144 4.01 -1.83 15.12
N ARG A 145 3.81 -1.20 16.28
CA ARG A 145 4.71 -1.34 17.44
C ARG A 145 4.84 -2.79 17.90
N THR A 146 3.74 -3.53 17.95
CA THR A 146 3.75 -4.93 18.39
C THR A 146 4.47 -5.82 17.38
N VAL A 147 4.21 -5.64 16.08
CA VAL A 147 4.90 -6.39 15.03
C VAL A 147 6.40 -6.08 15.06
N GLU A 148 6.78 -4.80 15.18
CA GLU A 148 8.19 -4.40 15.34
C GLU A 148 8.82 -5.08 16.56
N ALA A 149 8.15 -5.08 17.72
CA ALA A 149 8.63 -5.74 18.93
C ALA A 149 8.83 -7.26 18.76
N ILE A 150 7.95 -7.95 18.02
CA ILE A 150 8.10 -9.38 17.69
C ILE A 150 9.33 -9.60 16.79
N LEU A 151 9.50 -8.75 15.76
CA LEU A 151 10.62 -8.85 14.83
C LEU A 151 11.96 -8.55 15.54
N ASP A 152 11.95 -7.63 16.51
CA ASP A 152 13.09 -7.27 17.37
C ASP A 152 13.29 -8.22 18.56
N ARG A 153 12.44 -9.24 18.72
CA ARG A 153 12.48 -10.25 19.80
C ARG A 153 12.23 -9.73 21.21
N THR A 154 11.68 -8.53 21.34
CA THR A 154 11.28 -7.95 22.63
C THR A 154 9.86 -8.36 23.03
N ASP A 155 9.03 -8.74 22.06
CA ASP A 155 7.78 -9.48 22.29
C ASP A 155 8.00 -10.96 21.92
N PRO A 156 7.79 -11.91 22.86
CA PRO A 156 8.07 -13.32 22.63
C PRO A 156 7.00 -14.05 21.79
N ARG A 157 5.86 -13.39 21.51
CA ARG A 157 4.73 -13.98 20.77
C ARG A 157 5.10 -14.23 19.30
N LEU A 158 4.36 -15.12 18.66
CA LEU A 158 4.50 -15.42 17.24
C LEU A 158 3.57 -14.53 16.41
N LEU A 159 4.11 -13.84 15.39
CA LEU A 159 3.29 -13.13 14.40
C LEU A 159 2.51 -14.12 13.53
N VAL A 160 1.23 -13.88 13.32
CA VAL A 160 0.37 -14.71 12.47
C VAL A 160 -0.36 -13.81 11.48
N VAL A 161 0.03 -13.84 10.20
CA VAL A 161 -0.69 -13.15 9.11
C VAL A 161 -1.68 -14.12 8.48
N VAL A 162 -2.96 -13.99 8.79
CA VAL A 162 -3.98 -15.00 8.45
C VAL A 162 -5.24 -14.36 7.89
N GLY A 163 -5.78 -14.95 6.82
CA GLY A 163 -6.99 -14.45 6.16
C GLY A 163 -7.10 -14.92 4.71
N PRO A 164 -8.08 -14.41 3.96
CA PRO A 164 -8.39 -14.90 2.63
C PRO A 164 -7.22 -14.70 1.66
N CYS A 165 -7.13 -15.54 0.62
CA CYS A 165 -6.13 -15.33 -0.43
C CYS A 165 -6.27 -13.93 -1.05
N SER A 166 -7.51 -13.53 -1.37
CA SER A 166 -7.91 -12.17 -1.73
C SER A 166 -9.36 -11.88 -1.30
N ILE A 167 -9.66 -10.61 -1.03
CA ILE A 167 -10.99 -10.10 -0.68
C ILE A 167 -11.73 -9.70 -1.95
N HIS A 168 -12.79 -10.43 -2.29
CA HIS A 168 -13.69 -10.12 -3.41
C HIS A 168 -15.09 -9.69 -2.93
N ASP A 169 -15.54 -10.25 -1.81
CA ASP A 169 -16.78 -9.88 -1.12
C ASP A 169 -16.45 -9.24 0.24
N PRO A 170 -16.59 -7.90 0.38
CA PRO A 170 -16.41 -7.20 1.64
C PRO A 170 -17.32 -7.72 2.77
N VAL A 171 -18.53 -8.21 2.47
CA VAL A 171 -19.46 -8.70 3.50
C VAL A 171 -18.91 -9.98 4.12
N ALA A 172 -18.56 -10.98 3.30
CA ALA A 172 -17.91 -12.19 3.78
C ALA A 172 -16.55 -11.92 4.45
N GLY A 173 -15.80 -10.94 3.93
CA GLY A 173 -14.53 -10.52 4.52
C GLY A 173 -14.70 -9.96 5.95
N LEU A 174 -15.76 -9.19 6.22
CA LEU A 174 -16.04 -8.65 7.55
C LEU A 174 -16.58 -9.71 8.52
N ASP A 175 -17.41 -10.66 8.05
CA ASP A 175 -17.79 -11.83 8.86
C ASP A 175 -16.53 -12.59 9.31
N TYR A 176 -15.62 -12.88 8.38
CA TYR A 176 -14.33 -13.46 8.73
C TYR A 176 -13.54 -12.60 9.74
N ALA A 177 -13.49 -11.28 9.57
CA ALA A 177 -12.81 -10.36 10.48
C ALA A 177 -13.40 -10.39 11.91
N HIS A 178 -14.73 -10.43 12.04
CA HIS A 178 -15.41 -10.56 13.33
C HIS A 178 -15.04 -11.85 14.05
N ARG A 179 -15.04 -12.98 13.33
CA ARG A 179 -14.64 -14.27 13.90
C ARG A 179 -13.14 -14.26 14.28
N LEU A 180 -12.30 -13.65 13.44
CA LEU A 180 -10.86 -13.54 13.68
C LEU A 180 -10.54 -12.64 14.87
N ARG A 181 -11.29 -11.56 15.11
CA ARG A 181 -11.15 -10.71 16.29
C ARG A 181 -11.37 -11.49 17.59
N ALA A 182 -12.45 -12.27 17.66
CA ALA A 182 -12.73 -13.12 18.83
C ALA A 182 -11.61 -14.14 19.06
N LEU A 183 -11.11 -14.77 18.00
CA LEU A 183 -9.98 -15.69 18.09
C LEU A 183 -8.67 -14.98 18.49
N ALA A 184 -8.44 -13.76 18.00
CA ALA A 184 -7.27 -12.96 18.37
C ALA A 184 -7.25 -12.62 19.86
N ASP A 185 -8.41 -12.33 20.47
CA ASP A 185 -8.50 -12.16 21.92
C ASP A 185 -8.14 -13.46 22.67
N GLU A 186 -8.69 -14.59 22.23
CA GLU A 186 -8.45 -15.92 22.82
C GLU A 186 -6.96 -16.31 22.80
N LEU A 187 -6.25 -15.99 21.71
CA LEU A 187 -4.88 -16.46 21.47
C LEU A 187 -3.79 -15.44 21.81
N SER A 188 -4.18 -14.26 22.31
CA SER A 188 -3.35 -13.06 22.48
C SER A 188 -2.14 -13.22 23.40
N ASP A 189 -2.14 -14.24 24.27
CA ASP A 189 -1.05 -14.55 25.19
C ASP A 189 0.18 -15.15 24.49
N THR A 190 -0.03 -15.76 23.31
CA THR A 190 0.97 -16.57 22.60
C THR A 190 1.14 -16.14 21.15
N LEU A 191 0.05 -15.79 20.47
CA LEU A 191 0.01 -15.45 19.05
C LEU A 191 -0.47 -14.00 18.87
N TYR A 192 0.13 -13.28 17.93
CA TYR A 192 -0.31 -11.95 17.53
C TYR A 192 -0.88 -11.99 16.12
N LEU A 193 -2.21 -11.90 16.01
CA LEU A 193 -2.93 -12.10 14.77
C LEU A 193 -3.07 -10.78 14.01
N VAL A 194 -2.65 -10.80 12.75
CA VAL A 194 -2.83 -9.75 11.75
C VAL A 194 -3.69 -10.32 10.63
N MET A 195 -4.83 -9.68 10.35
CA MET A 195 -5.70 -10.12 9.27
C MET A 195 -5.02 -9.88 7.93
N ARG A 196 -4.91 -10.92 7.11
CA ARG A 196 -4.50 -10.82 5.72
C ARG A 196 -5.62 -10.17 4.91
N VAL A 197 -5.40 -8.96 4.41
CA VAL A 197 -6.31 -8.16 3.59
C VAL A 197 -5.63 -7.85 2.26
N TYR A 198 -5.77 -8.76 1.31
CA TYR A 198 -5.18 -8.63 -0.03
C TYR A 198 -6.33 -8.39 -1.01
N PHE A 199 -6.24 -7.34 -1.82
CA PHE A 199 -7.33 -7.00 -2.75
C PHE A 199 -7.15 -7.63 -4.12
N GLU A 200 -5.95 -8.07 -4.44
CA GLU A 200 -5.52 -8.43 -5.78
C GLU A 200 -4.59 -9.64 -5.70
N LYS A 201 -4.52 -10.41 -6.79
CA LYS A 201 -3.55 -11.48 -6.94
C LYS A 201 -2.81 -11.30 -8.26
N PRO A 202 -1.50 -11.03 -8.27
CA PRO A 202 -0.75 -10.92 -9.52
C PRO A 202 -0.73 -12.26 -10.27
N ARG A 203 -1.24 -12.26 -11.51
CA ARG A 203 -1.41 -13.45 -12.35
C ARG A 203 -0.67 -13.26 -13.69
N THR A 204 -0.20 -14.36 -14.26
CA THR A 204 0.44 -14.40 -15.60
C THR A 204 -0.53 -14.86 -16.68
N SER A 205 -1.79 -15.11 -16.32
CA SER A 205 -2.87 -15.58 -17.18
C SER A 205 -4.14 -14.77 -16.90
N VAL A 206 -5.06 -14.73 -17.86
CA VAL A 206 -6.37 -14.07 -17.74
C VAL A 206 -7.12 -14.54 -16.48
N GLY A 207 -7.70 -13.60 -15.73
CA GLY A 207 -8.48 -13.84 -14.52
C GLY A 207 -8.94 -12.52 -13.89
N TRP A 208 -9.69 -12.60 -12.80
CA TRP A 208 -10.13 -11.39 -12.07
C TRP A 208 -8.94 -10.61 -11.51
N GLU A 209 -8.92 -9.31 -11.80
CA GLU A 209 -7.81 -8.39 -11.50
C GLU A 209 -7.85 -7.84 -10.07
N GLY A 210 -8.83 -8.25 -9.25
CA GLY A 210 -8.94 -7.89 -7.84
C GLY A 210 -9.92 -6.75 -7.55
N LEU A 211 -10.27 -6.56 -6.28
CA LEU A 211 -11.30 -5.63 -5.82
C LEU A 211 -10.94 -4.18 -6.11
N THR A 212 -9.66 -3.83 -6.04
CA THR A 212 -9.20 -2.47 -6.38
C THR A 212 -9.47 -2.17 -7.86
N ASN A 213 -9.19 -3.13 -8.75
CA ASN A 213 -9.24 -2.91 -10.19
C ASN A 213 -10.65 -3.12 -10.76
N ASP A 214 -11.30 -4.22 -10.40
CA ASP A 214 -12.61 -4.63 -10.89
C ASP A 214 -13.55 -5.00 -9.72
N PRO A 215 -14.11 -4.00 -9.01
CA PRO A 215 -14.93 -4.22 -7.81
C PRO A 215 -16.28 -4.90 -8.06
N HIS A 216 -16.71 -4.96 -9.32
CA HIS A 216 -17.98 -5.58 -9.72
C HIS A 216 -17.80 -6.96 -10.34
N MET A 217 -16.55 -7.44 -10.46
CA MET A 217 -16.22 -8.78 -10.95
C MET A 217 -16.77 -9.04 -12.37
N ASN A 218 -16.79 -8.01 -13.21
CA ASN A 218 -17.44 -8.00 -14.53
C ASN A 218 -16.62 -7.28 -15.61
N ASP A 219 -15.31 -7.10 -15.39
CA ASP A 219 -14.37 -6.43 -16.31
C ASP A 219 -14.74 -4.95 -16.61
N SER A 220 -15.45 -4.28 -15.69
CA SER A 220 -15.81 -2.86 -15.83
C SER A 220 -14.71 -1.88 -15.42
N PHE A 221 -13.67 -2.38 -14.75
CA PHE A 221 -12.49 -1.64 -14.30
C PHE A 221 -12.79 -0.32 -13.57
N GLN A 222 -13.78 -0.33 -12.66
CA GLN A 222 -14.15 0.83 -11.86
C GLN A 222 -13.13 1.10 -10.73
N VAL A 223 -11.89 1.41 -11.09
CA VAL A 223 -10.74 1.52 -10.17
C VAL A 223 -10.95 2.55 -9.06
N LYS A 224 -11.63 3.67 -9.37
CA LYS A 224 -11.95 4.71 -8.38
C LYS A 224 -12.82 4.15 -7.25
N GLU A 225 -13.88 3.45 -7.62
CA GLU A 225 -14.79 2.80 -6.68
C GLU A 225 -14.11 1.66 -5.93
N GLY A 226 -13.31 0.86 -6.63
CA GLY A 226 -12.54 -0.23 -6.03
C GLY A 226 -11.56 0.26 -4.96
N MET A 227 -10.88 1.39 -5.20
CA MET A 227 -9.99 2.00 -4.21
C MET A 227 -10.74 2.49 -2.96
N GLU A 228 -11.90 3.15 -3.13
CA GLU A 228 -12.74 3.59 -2.02
C GLU A 228 -13.29 2.40 -1.22
N ARG A 229 -13.75 1.33 -1.89
CA ARG A 229 -14.22 0.08 -1.25
C ARG A 229 -13.10 -0.60 -0.47
N ALA A 230 -11.92 -0.73 -1.05
CA ALA A 230 -10.75 -1.33 -0.41
C ALA A 230 -10.33 -0.55 0.86
N ARG A 231 -10.30 0.79 0.77
CA ARG A 231 -10.00 1.66 1.93
C ARG A 231 -11.04 1.50 3.04
N ARG A 232 -12.33 1.50 2.69
CA ARG A 232 -13.42 1.31 3.66
C ARG A 232 -13.32 -0.04 4.37
N PHE A 233 -13.02 -1.11 3.64
CA PHE A 233 -12.83 -2.43 4.23
C PHE A 233 -11.67 -2.44 5.25
N LEU A 234 -10.51 -1.86 4.91
CA LEU A 234 -9.39 -1.75 5.86
C LEU A 234 -9.74 -0.94 7.11
N LEU A 235 -10.51 0.14 6.95
CA LEU A 235 -11.00 0.97 8.05
C LEU A 235 -11.89 0.16 8.98
N GLU A 236 -12.89 -0.54 8.43
CA GLU A 236 -13.85 -1.33 9.20
C GLU A 236 -13.16 -2.47 9.96
N VAL A 237 -12.22 -3.19 9.34
CA VAL A 237 -11.41 -4.21 10.04
C VAL A 237 -10.58 -3.61 11.18
N SER A 238 -9.95 -2.47 10.93
CA SER A 238 -9.15 -1.77 11.95
C SER A 238 -10.01 -1.23 13.10
N ASP A 239 -11.24 -0.83 12.80
CA ASP A 239 -12.26 -0.42 13.78
C ASP A 239 -12.77 -1.59 14.63
N LEU A 240 -12.69 -2.83 14.16
CA LEU A 240 -12.91 -3.99 15.04
C LEU A 240 -11.80 -4.12 16.10
N GLY A 241 -10.66 -3.44 15.92
CA GLY A 241 -9.47 -3.61 16.74
C GLY A 241 -8.52 -4.67 16.19
N LEU A 242 -8.66 -5.05 14.91
CA LEU A 242 -7.84 -6.08 14.29
C LEU A 242 -6.82 -5.43 13.32
N PRO A 243 -5.50 -5.61 13.53
CA PRO A 243 -4.50 -5.08 12.61
C PRO A 243 -4.58 -5.81 11.25
N THR A 244 -4.24 -5.09 10.19
CA THR A 244 -4.32 -5.57 8.80
C THR A 244 -2.94 -5.73 8.17
N GLY A 245 -2.81 -6.73 7.30
CA GLY A 245 -1.62 -6.97 6.50
C GLY A 245 -1.97 -7.08 5.02
N THR A 246 -1.26 -6.36 4.15
CA THR A 246 -1.50 -6.35 2.69
C THR A 246 -0.23 -6.67 1.91
N GLU A 247 -0.34 -6.81 0.60
CA GLU A 247 0.78 -6.79 -0.35
C GLU A 247 0.84 -5.44 -1.07
N ALA A 248 2.04 -4.93 -1.30
CA ALA A 248 2.27 -3.76 -2.15
C ALA A 248 2.63 -4.22 -3.56
N LEU A 249 1.66 -4.12 -4.48
CA LEU A 249 1.77 -4.56 -5.88
C LEU A 249 2.23 -3.45 -6.83
N ASP A 250 2.04 -2.21 -6.42
CA ASP A 250 2.33 -1.02 -7.21
C ASP A 250 2.75 0.14 -6.28
N PRO A 251 3.44 1.17 -6.81
CA PRO A 251 3.94 2.28 -5.99
C PRO A 251 2.89 3.36 -5.68
N ILE A 252 1.66 3.25 -6.20
CA ILE A 252 0.61 4.26 -6.07
C ILE A 252 -0.38 3.87 -4.97
N SER A 253 -0.86 2.64 -4.94
CA SER A 253 -1.90 2.21 -4.01
C SER A 253 -1.57 2.43 -2.52
N PRO A 254 -0.31 2.31 -2.03
CA PRO A 254 0.02 2.61 -0.64
C PRO A 254 -0.30 4.05 -0.22
N HIS A 255 -0.31 5.01 -1.16
CA HIS A 255 -0.70 6.38 -0.84
C HIS A 255 -2.16 6.51 -0.43
N TYR A 256 -3.04 5.63 -0.93
CA TYR A 256 -4.49 5.69 -0.67
C TYR A 256 -4.92 4.92 0.58
N ARG A 257 -4.14 3.93 1.01
CA ARG A 257 -4.57 2.98 2.05
C ARG A 257 -3.51 2.63 3.09
N GLY A 258 -2.25 3.07 2.91
CA GLY A 258 -1.13 2.69 3.75
C GLY A 258 -1.22 3.16 5.20
N ASP A 259 -2.03 4.18 5.49
CA ASP A 259 -2.36 4.66 6.84
C ASP A 259 -3.24 3.67 7.63
N LEU A 260 -3.85 2.69 6.97
CA LEU A 260 -4.68 1.64 7.59
C LEU A 260 -4.00 0.26 7.63
N VAL A 261 -2.71 0.18 7.29
CA VAL A 261 -1.96 -1.08 7.20
C VAL A 261 -0.97 -1.22 8.34
N THR A 262 -0.90 -2.41 8.95
CA THR A 262 0.06 -2.74 10.01
C THR A 262 1.32 -3.44 9.50
N TRP A 263 1.17 -4.35 8.53
CA TRP A 263 2.28 -5.12 7.97
C TRP A 263 2.16 -5.22 6.44
N THR A 264 3.27 -5.17 5.71
CA THR A 264 3.25 -5.23 4.24
C THR A 264 4.12 -6.37 3.72
N ALA A 265 3.64 -7.11 2.73
CA ALA A 265 4.45 -8.03 1.94
C ALA A 265 4.92 -7.38 0.63
N ILE A 266 6.12 -7.74 0.21
CA ILE A 266 6.56 -7.66 -1.18
C ILE A 266 6.58 -9.08 -1.76
N GLY A 267 5.85 -9.27 -2.85
CA GLY A 267 5.66 -10.57 -3.49
C GLY A 267 6.92 -11.16 -4.10
N ALA A 268 6.91 -12.48 -4.32
CA ALA A 268 8.05 -13.22 -4.85
C ALA A 268 8.52 -12.72 -6.23
N ARG A 269 7.61 -12.17 -7.04
CA ARG A 269 7.90 -11.62 -8.39
C ARG A 269 8.39 -10.17 -8.35
N THR A 270 8.24 -9.49 -7.22
CA THR A 270 8.54 -8.06 -7.07
C THR A 270 9.66 -7.82 -6.06
N SER A 271 10.11 -8.83 -5.29
CA SER A 271 11.26 -8.72 -4.40
C SER A 271 12.54 -8.27 -5.12
N GLU A 272 12.70 -8.61 -6.39
CA GLU A 272 13.84 -8.18 -7.22
C GLU A 272 13.62 -6.85 -7.93
N SER A 273 12.42 -6.29 -7.88
CA SER A 273 12.10 -5.01 -8.51
C SER A 273 12.68 -3.84 -7.71
N GLN A 274 13.50 -3.02 -8.37
CA GLN A 274 14.07 -1.81 -7.74
C GLN A 274 12.97 -0.84 -7.29
N THR A 275 11.88 -0.70 -8.06
CA THR A 275 10.73 0.14 -7.70
C THR A 275 10.13 -0.29 -6.37
N HIS A 276 9.98 -1.59 -6.14
CA HIS A 276 9.41 -2.13 -4.90
C HIS A 276 10.38 -2.04 -3.71
N ARG A 277 11.69 -2.22 -3.95
CA ARG A 277 12.72 -2.00 -2.92
C ARG A 277 12.76 -0.55 -2.46
N ASN A 278 12.69 0.39 -3.41
CA ASN A 278 12.60 1.82 -3.15
C ASN A 278 11.32 2.17 -2.38
N LEU A 279 10.16 1.65 -2.82
CA LEU A 279 8.89 1.81 -2.12
C LEU A 279 8.98 1.30 -0.67
N ALA A 280 9.45 0.07 -0.48
CA ALA A 280 9.54 -0.57 0.83
C ALA A 280 10.40 0.22 1.84
N SER A 281 11.43 0.93 1.35
CA SER A 281 12.26 1.82 2.18
C SER A 281 11.52 3.02 2.78
N GLY A 282 10.35 3.37 2.21
CA GLY A 282 9.51 4.49 2.63
C GLY A 282 8.20 4.09 3.31
N LEU A 283 7.83 2.80 3.28
CA LEU A 283 6.61 2.33 3.93
C LEU A 283 6.69 2.50 5.45
N SER A 284 5.58 2.91 6.06
CA SER A 284 5.46 3.09 7.51
C SER A 284 5.19 1.79 8.28
N THR A 285 5.38 0.64 7.62
CA THR A 285 5.09 -0.71 8.16
C THR A 285 6.36 -1.55 8.14
N PRO A 286 6.48 -2.57 9.01
CA PRO A 286 7.38 -3.69 8.74
C PRO A 286 7.08 -4.34 7.39
N VAL A 287 8.13 -4.81 6.71
CA VAL A 287 8.02 -5.33 5.33
C VAL A 287 8.59 -6.74 5.22
N GLY A 288 7.76 -7.71 4.84
CA GLY A 288 8.19 -9.07 4.52
C GLY A 288 8.50 -9.24 3.05
N PHE A 289 9.72 -9.65 2.71
CA PHE A 289 10.14 -9.94 1.34
C PHE A 289 10.08 -11.45 1.08
N LYS A 290 9.21 -11.86 0.15
CA LYS A 290 9.11 -13.27 -0.25
C LYS A 290 10.33 -13.70 -1.05
N ASN A 291 10.85 -14.91 -0.77
CA ASN A 291 11.85 -15.56 -1.61
C ASN A 291 11.34 -15.75 -3.05
N GLY A 292 12.27 -15.92 -3.99
CA GLY A 292 11.96 -16.06 -5.42
C GLY A 292 11.08 -17.27 -5.72
N THR A 293 10.38 -17.25 -6.86
CA THR A 293 9.49 -18.35 -7.25
C THR A 293 10.23 -19.67 -7.53
N ASP A 294 11.53 -19.58 -7.79
CA ASP A 294 12.51 -20.68 -7.90
C ASP A 294 12.96 -21.25 -6.55
N GLY A 295 12.67 -20.56 -5.44
CA GLY A 295 13.03 -20.97 -4.08
C GLY A 295 14.24 -20.22 -3.51
N GLU A 296 14.91 -19.41 -4.32
CA GLU A 296 16.14 -18.73 -3.92
C GLU A 296 15.85 -17.53 -3.00
N VAL A 297 16.69 -17.35 -1.98
CA VAL A 297 16.51 -16.31 -0.95
C VAL A 297 17.29 -15.03 -1.25
N ASP A 298 18.31 -15.09 -2.10
CA ASP A 298 19.23 -13.97 -2.37
C ASP A 298 18.51 -12.72 -2.87
N GLY A 299 17.53 -12.87 -3.76
CA GLY A 299 16.72 -11.77 -4.27
C GLY A 299 15.98 -11.02 -3.16
N ALA A 300 15.47 -11.74 -2.16
CA ALA A 300 14.78 -11.19 -0.99
C ALA A 300 15.76 -10.60 0.04
N VAL A 301 16.89 -11.28 0.30
CA VAL A 301 17.97 -10.76 1.18
C VAL A 301 18.50 -9.42 0.67
N ASN A 302 18.77 -9.33 -0.63
CA ASN A 302 19.18 -8.08 -1.27
C ASN A 302 18.10 -6.99 -1.19
N ALA A 303 16.82 -7.38 -1.25
CA ALA A 303 15.71 -6.45 -1.10
C ALA A 303 15.63 -5.86 0.31
N ILE A 304 15.86 -6.67 1.34
CA ILE A 304 15.93 -6.22 2.74
C ILE A 304 17.08 -5.23 2.93
N LEU A 305 18.28 -5.55 2.42
CA LEU A 305 19.43 -4.65 2.46
C LEU A 305 19.15 -3.31 1.76
N ALA A 306 18.56 -3.35 0.57
CA ALA A 306 18.21 -2.16 -0.18
C ALA A 306 17.17 -1.32 0.58
N ALA A 307 16.09 -1.93 1.06
CA ALA A 307 15.03 -1.24 1.76
C ALA A 307 15.49 -0.58 3.08
N ALA A 308 16.53 -1.13 3.74
CA ALA A 308 17.11 -0.57 4.96
C ALA A 308 17.84 0.77 4.76
N ARG A 309 18.06 1.22 3.52
CA ARG A 309 18.80 2.45 3.19
C ARG A 309 17.89 3.56 2.64
N PRO A 310 18.28 4.84 2.76
CA PRO A 310 17.61 5.95 2.08
C PRO A 310 17.61 5.80 0.55
N HIS A 311 16.50 6.15 -0.09
CA HIS A 311 16.35 6.19 -1.55
C HIS A 311 15.75 7.52 -2.01
N ALA A 312 15.94 7.83 -3.29
CA ALA A 312 15.20 8.87 -4.01
C ALA A 312 14.63 8.28 -5.31
N PHE A 313 13.32 8.40 -5.54
CA PHE A 313 12.66 7.82 -6.71
C PHE A 313 11.39 8.59 -7.12
N LEU A 314 10.90 8.34 -8.33
CA LEU A 314 9.66 8.93 -8.84
C LEU A 314 8.45 8.18 -8.30
N GLY A 315 7.47 8.91 -7.79
CA GLY A 315 6.16 8.41 -7.36
C GLY A 315 5.13 9.54 -7.39
N ILE A 316 4.10 9.45 -6.54
CA ILE A 316 3.12 10.53 -6.37
C ILE A 316 3.14 11.10 -4.95
N ASN A 317 2.70 12.33 -4.76
CA ASN A 317 2.40 12.89 -3.44
C ASN A 317 0.90 12.71 -3.09
N ASP A 318 0.50 13.16 -1.90
CA ASP A 318 -0.90 13.06 -1.44
C ASP A 318 -1.89 13.87 -2.29
N GLN A 319 -1.40 14.84 -3.07
CA GLN A 319 -2.19 15.62 -4.04
C GLN A 319 -2.34 14.91 -5.41
N GLY A 320 -1.83 13.67 -5.53
CA GLY A 320 -1.88 12.89 -6.78
C GLY A 320 -0.90 13.35 -7.86
N ARG A 321 0.08 14.19 -7.51
CA ARG A 321 1.06 14.75 -8.45
C ARG A 321 2.34 13.96 -8.46
N SER A 322 2.95 13.80 -9.63
CA SER A 322 4.28 13.21 -9.76
C SER A 322 5.29 13.95 -8.90
N ALA A 323 6.03 13.21 -8.08
CA ALA A 323 6.96 13.76 -7.11
C ALA A 323 8.22 12.91 -6.98
N VAL A 324 9.32 13.53 -6.55
CA VAL A 324 10.51 12.81 -6.10
C VAL A 324 10.36 12.46 -4.63
N ILE A 325 10.08 11.19 -4.34
CA ILE A 325 9.97 10.65 -2.99
C ILE A 325 11.38 10.41 -2.45
N ARG A 326 11.65 10.89 -1.22
CA ARG A 326 12.90 10.63 -0.50
C ARG A 326 12.60 9.89 0.79
N THR A 327 13.22 8.73 0.96
CA THR A 327 12.95 7.84 2.09
C THR A 327 14.13 7.84 3.06
N ARG A 328 13.87 7.40 4.29
CA ARG A 328 14.89 7.29 5.35
C ARG A 328 15.49 5.89 5.45
N GLY A 329 14.96 4.93 4.69
CA GLY A 329 15.19 3.50 4.90
C GLY A 329 14.22 2.90 5.92
N ASN A 330 13.97 1.61 5.78
CA ASN A 330 13.09 0.81 6.63
C ASN A 330 13.87 -0.37 7.22
N ARG A 331 14.10 -0.31 8.54
CA ARG A 331 14.91 -1.31 9.25
C ARG A 331 14.18 -2.62 9.55
N HIS A 332 12.85 -2.65 9.47
CA HIS A 332 12.05 -3.82 9.83
C HIS A 332 11.72 -4.71 8.61
N GLY A 333 12.65 -4.75 7.65
CA GLY A 333 12.62 -5.70 6.54
C GLY A 333 12.99 -7.10 7.02
N HIS A 334 12.22 -8.12 6.62
CA HIS A 334 12.46 -9.51 7.02
C HIS A 334 12.14 -10.49 5.90
N LEU A 335 12.69 -11.71 5.99
CA LEU A 335 12.54 -12.73 4.96
C LEU A 335 11.22 -13.49 5.12
N VAL A 336 10.54 -13.77 4.02
CA VAL A 336 9.36 -14.64 3.99
C VAL A 336 9.67 -15.88 3.13
N LEU A 337 9.71 -17.06 3.77
CA LEU A 337 9.91 -18.34 3.10
C LEU A 337 8.56 -18.92 2.66
N ARG A 338 8.38 -19.16 1.37
CA ARG A 338 7.10 -19.54 0.75
C ARG A 338 7.17 -20.72 -0.21
N GLY A 339 8.26 -21.48 -0.14
CA GLY A 339 8.69 -22.51 -1.08
C GLY A 339 9.14 -21.92 -2.41
N GLY A 340 9.35 -22.78 -3.41
CA GLY A 340 9.72 -22.38 -4.76
C GLY A 340 10.42 -23.51 -5.50
N GLY A 341 10.58 -23.40 -6.82
CA GLY A 341 11.30 -24.41 -7.61
C GLY A 341 10.68 -25.81 -7.53
N GLY A 342 9.38 -25.88 -7.25
CA GLY A 342 8.66 -27.14 -7.06
C GLY A 342 8.91 -27.83 -5.72
N ARG A 343 9.43 -27.14 -4.69
CA ARG A 343 9.66 -27.69 -3.35
C ARG A 343 9.23 -26.74 -2.22
N PRO A 344 8.85 -27.26 -1.05
CA PRO A 344 8.76 -26.50 0.18
C PRO A 344 10.14 -26.04 0.68
N ASN A 345 10.15 -25.02 1.53
CA ASN A 345 11.34 -24.51 2.22
C ASN A 345 11.05 -24.07 3.66
N PHE A 346 10.10 -24.73 4.34
CA PHE A 346 9.75 -24.45 5.74
C PHE A 346 10.51 -25.30 6.76
N ASP A 347 11.13 -26.39 6.32
CA ASP A 347 11.82 -27.36 7.17
C ASP A 347 13.09 -26.77 7.80
N SER A 348 13.62 -27.44 8.83
CA SER A 348 14.78 -26.95 9.58
C SER A 348 16.05 -26.77 8.75
N VAL A 349 16.25 -27.56 7.67
CA VAL A 349 17.42 -27.41 6.79
C VAL A 349 17.28 -26.13 5.98
N SER A 350 16.10 -25.91 5.39
CA SER A 350 15.79 -24.68 4.65
C SER A 350 15.89 -23.42 5.51
N VAL A 351 15.39 -23.48 6.76
CA VAL A 351 15.52 -22.38 7.73
C VAL A 351 16.98 -22.09 8.07
N ALA A 352 17.80 -23.11 8.31
CA ALA A 352 19.23 -22.93 8.58
C ALA A 352 19.99 -22.30 7.39
N ILE A 353 19.64 -22.65 6.15
CA ILE A 353 20.21 -22.02 4.95
C ILE A 353 19.82 -20.54 4.87
N ALA A 354 18.55 -20.22 5.15
CA ALA A 354 18.08 -18.84 5.20
C ALA A 354 18.76 -18.02 6.32
N GLU A 355 18.97 -18.61 7.49
CA GLU A 355 19.73 -18.01 8.60
C GLU A 355 21.17 -17.68 8.19
N GLN A 356 21.84 -18.59 7.46
CA GLN A 356 23.19 -18.36 6.95
C GLN A 356 23.23 -17.23 5.93
N ALA A 357 22.25 -17.16 5.02
CA ALA A 357 22.16 -16.09 4.03
C ALA A 357 21.95 -14.72 4.70
N LEU A 358 21.05 -14.63 5.68
CA LEU A 358 20.82 -13.41 6.46
C LEU A 358 22.06 -13.00 7.27
N ALA A 359 22.72 -13.95 7.93
CA ALA A 359 23.94 -13.69 8.69
C ALA A 359 25.09 -13.20 7.80
N LYS A 360 25.29 -13.84 6.64
CA LYS A 360 26.30 -13.42 5.64
C LYS A 360 26.05 -11.99 5.14
N ALA A 361 24.79 -11.58 5.06
CA ALA A 361 24.39 -10.22 4.70
C ALA A 361 24.47 -9.22 5.87
N GLY A 362 24.77 -9.65 7.10
CA GLY A 362 24.78 -8.80 8.29
C GLY A 362 23.38 -8.34 8.73
N LEU A 363 22.34 -9.11 8.37
CA LEU A 363 20.95 -8.82 8.73
C LEU A 363 20.51 -9.64 9.95
N PRO A 364 19.51 -9.15 10.71
CA PRO A 364 18.81 -9.98 11.70
C PRO A 364 18.25 -11.25 11.05
N GLN A 365 18.41 -12.39 11.73
CA GLN A 365 17.87 -13.68 11.29
C GLN A 365 16.36 -13.76 11.58
N THR A 366 15.59 -12.87 10.97
CA THR A 366 14.14 -12.75 11.18
C THR A 366 13.40 -13.32 9.98
N ILE A 367 12.71 -14.44 10.20
CA ILE A 367 12.07 -15.25 9.15
C ILE A 367 10.58 -15.40 9.46
N VAL A 368 9.74 -15.20 8.45
CA VAL A 368 8.31 -15.55 8.47
C VAL A 368 8.08 -16.71 7.51
N ILE A 369 7.33 -17.73 7.92
CA ILE A 369 7.04 -18.91 7.07
C ILE A 369 5.62 -18.80 6.51
N ASP A 370 5.49 -18.69 5.19
CA ASP A 370 4.21 -18.81 4.51
C ASP A 370 3.82 -20.30 4.44
N CYS A 371 2.81 -20.70 5.22
CA CYS A 371 2.37 -22.09 5.28
C CYS A 371 1.59 -22.52 4.03
N SER A 372 1.17 -21.60 3.16
CA SER A 372 0.42 -21.85 1.93
C SER A 372 1.36 -22.07 0.73
N HIS A 373 0.88 -21.78 -0.48
CA HIS A 373 1.67 -21.70 -1.69
C HIS A 373 2.53 -22.95 -1.96
N ALA A 374 3.82 -22.78 -2.26
CA ALA A 374 4.68 -23.92 -2.58
C ALA A 374 5.02 -24.76 -1.33
N ASN A 375 4.92 -24.18 -0.13
CA ASN A 375 5.10 -24.92 1.11
C ASN A 375 3.97 -25.92 1.39
N SER A 376 2.73 -25.59 0.99
CA SER A 376 1.60 -26.52 1.07
C SER A 376 1.37 -27.33 -0.20
N TRP A 377 2.28 -27.30 -1.19
CA TRP A 377 2.02 -27.85 -2.53
C TRP A 377 0.72 -27.32 -3.17
N LYS A 378 0.32 -26.10 -2.80
CA LYS A 378 -0.95 -25.45 -3.16
C LYS A 378 -2.19 -26.24 -2.69
N LYS A 379 -2.06 -27.02 -1.62
CA LYS A 379 -3.12 -27.81 -1.00
C LYS A 379 -3.45 -27.24 0.39
N PRO A 380 -4.61 -26.58 0.58
CA PRO A 380 -4.93 -25.91 1.84
C PRO A 380 -4.85 -26.83 3.05
N GLU A 381 -5.28 -28.08 2.91
CA GLU A 381 -5.29 -29.10 3.95
C GLU A 381 -3.90 -29.46 4.48
N LEU A 382 -2.83 -29.09 3.76
CA LEU A 382 -1.44 -29.27 4.21
C LEU A 382 -0.91 -28.08 5.03
N GLN A 383 -1.55 -26.91 5.00
CA GLN A 383 -1.10 -25.74 5.77
C GLN A 383 -0.97 -26.03 7.29
N PRO A 384 -1.90 -26.76 7.93
CA PRO A 384 -1.76 -27.11 9.35
C PRO A 384 -0.55 -28.01 9.64
N LEU A 385 -0.14 -28.86 8.68
CA LEU A 385 1.06 -29.69 8.84
C LEU A 385 2.33 -28.85 8.79
N VAL A 386 2.38 -27.85 7.91
CA VAL A 386 3.49 -26.88 7.87
C VAL A 386 3.56 -26.10 9.20
N LEU A 387 2.41 -25.67 9.73
CA LEU A 387 2.35 -24.97 11.02
C LEU A 387 2.84 -25.84 12.19
N ARG A 388 2.49 -27.14 12.20
CA ARG A 388 2.98 -28.09 13.22
C ARG A 388 4.49 -28.27 13.14
N ASP A 389 5.07 -28.33 11.94
CA ASP A 389 6.52 -28.40 11.76
C ASP A 389 7.22 -27.15 12.32
N VAL A 390 6.72 -25.97 11.96
CA VAL A 390 7.20 -24.69 12.51
C VAL A 390 7.09 -24.66 14.04
N ALA A 391 5.97 -25.10 14.60
CA ALA A 391 5.80 -25.18 16.05
C ALA A 391 6.80 -26.14 16.71
N SER A 392 7.10 -27.27 16.06
CA SER A 392 8.13 -28.21 16.50
C SER A 392 9.52 -27.57 16.52
N GLN A 393 9.90 -26.85 15.47
CA GLN A 393 11.19 -26.13 15.40
C GLN A 393 11.32 -25.08 16.52
N LEU A 394 10.26 -24.30 16.78
CA LEU A 394 10.22 -23.31 17.85
C LEU A 394 10.38 -23.95 19.23
N ARG A 395 9.74 -25.11 19.48
CA ARG A 395 9.89 -25.89 20.71
C ARG A 395 11.29 -26.48 20.87
N GLN A 396 11.96 -26.80 19.78
CA GLN A 396 13.34 -27.28 19.76
C GLN A 396 14.36 -26.14 19.90
N GLY A 397 13.90 -24.90 20.09
CA GLY A 397 14.76 -23.77 20.42
C GLY A 397 15.05 -22.81 19.28
N ASN A 398 14.46 -23.00 18.08
CA ASN A 398 14.61 -22.04 17.00
C ASN A 398 14.18 -20.63 17.47
N ARG A 399 14.99 -19.61 17.16
CA ARG A 399 14.76 -18.19 17.50
C ARG A 399 14.61 -17.29 16.27
N SER A 400 14.84 -17.82 15.07
CA SER A 400 14.78 -17.05 13.82
C SER A 400 13.38 -16.93 13.25
N ILE A 401 12.52 -17.92 13.50
CA ILE A 401 11.12 -17.89 13.08
C ILE A 401 10.34 -16.88 13.95
N ALA A 402 9.98 -15.76 13.34
CA ALA A 402 9.25 -14.63 13.91
C ALA A 402 7.73 -14.76 13.74
N GLY A 403 7.31 -15.48 12.70
CA GLY A 403 5.91 -15.54 12.35
C GLY A 403 5.60 -16.54 11.25
N ILE A 404 4.31 -16.66 10.97
CA ILE A 404 3.76 -17.51 9.92
C ILE A 404 2.70 -16.76 9.11
N MET A 405 2.45 -17.23 7.89
CA MET A 405 1.30 -16.81 7.08
C MET A 405 0.37 -17.99 6.77
N LEU A 406 -0.94 -17.74 6.78
CA LEU A 406 -1.97 -18.72 6.43
C LEU A 406 -2.98 -18.11 5.46
N GLU A 407 -3.42 -18.91 4.50
CA GLU A 407 -4.55 -18.58 3.63
C GLU A 407 -5.79 -19.35 4.06
N SER A 408 -6.77 -18.62 4.58
CA SER A 408 -7.99 -19.16 5.18
C SER A 408 -9.18 -18.24 4.91
N PHE A 409 -10.36 -18.81 4.72
CA PHE A 409 -11.59 -18.04 4.62
C PHE A 409 -12.70 -18.71 5.43
N LEU A 410 -13.97 -18.38 5.16
CA LEU A 410 -15.10 -18.98 5.88
C LEU A 410 -15.31 -20.43 5.41
N GLU A 411 -15.34 -20.65 4.09
CA GLU A 411 -15.41 -21.97 3.46
C GLU A 411 -14.04 -22.40 2.90
N GLN A 412 -13.79 -23.71 2.97
CA GLN A 412 -12.57 -24.32 2.43
C GLN A 412 -12.56 -24.33 0.89
N GLY A 413 -11.35 -24.25 0.33
CA GLY A 413 -11.08 -24.42 -1.09
C GLY A 413 -11.18 -23.11 -1.86
N SER A 414 -11.38 -23.23 -3.16
CA SER A 414 -11.68 -22.12 -4.06
C SER A 414 -12.81 -22.47 -5.02
N GLN A 415 -13.29 -21.47 -5.74
CA GLN A 415 -14.32 -21.57 -6.77
C GLN A 415 -13.91 -20.74 -7.99
N PRO A 416 -14.36 -21.10 -9.21
CA PRO A 416 -14.15 -20.26 -10.38
C PRO A 416 -14.97 -18.96 -10.28
N MET A 417 -14.57 -17.96 -11.06
CA MET A 417 -15.39 -16.77 -11.29
C MET A 417 -16.72 -17.16 -11.96
N SER A 418 -17.76 -16.40 -11.66
CA SER A 418 -19.10 -16.54 -12.26
C SER A 418 -19.44 -15.25 -13.00
N ALA A 419 -20.16 -15.34 -14.12
CA ALA A 419 -20.73 -14.18 -14.80
C ALA A 419 -21.82 -13.49 -13.96
N ASP A 420 -22.42 -14.23 -13.03
CA ASP A 420 -23.35 -13.72 -12.02
C ASP A 420 -22.72 -13.87 -10.63
N PRO A 421 -22.22 -12.77 -10.02
CA PRO A 421 -21.63 -12.79 -8.68
C PRO A 421 -22.56 -13.33 -7.60
N ALA A 422 -23.89 -13.28 -7.79
CA ALA A 422 -24.86 -13.82 -6.84
C ALA A 422 -24.82 -15.36 -6.74
N GLN A 423 -24.18 -16.03 -7.70
CA GLN A 423 -23.99 -17.49 -7.69
C GLN A 423 -22.70 -17.92 -7.00
N LEU A 424 -21.83 -16.97 -6.62
CA LEU A 424 -20.63 -17.29 -5.86
C LEU A 424 -21.01 -17.79 -4.47
N ARG A 425 -20.38 -18.88 -4.04
CA ARG A 425 -20.55 -19.38 -2.67
C ARG A 425 -19.98 -18.35 -1.71
N TYR A 426 -20.80 -17.94 -0.76
CA TYR A 426 -20.44 -17.00 0.28
C TYR A 426 -19.21 -17.48 1.04
N GLY A 427 -18.21 -16.62 1.23
CA GLY A 427 -17.07 -16.94 2.07
C GLY A 427 -16.11 -17.98 1.48
N ARG A 428 -16.15 -18.26 0.17
CA ARG A 428 -15.22 -19.15 -0.53
C ARG A 428 -14.36 -18.39 -1.54
N SER A 429 -13.05 -18.62 -1.53
CA SER A 429 -12.08 -17.87 -2.35
C SER A 429 -12.34 -18.02 -3.86
N VAL A 430 -12.25 -16.94 -4.63
CA VAL A 430 -12.25 -16.96 -6.11
C VAL A 430 -10.83 -17.02 -6.72
N THR A 431 -9.82 -17.10 -5.86
CA THR A 431 -8.40 -17.14 -6.25
C THR A 431 -7.74 -18.45 -5.77
N ASP A 432 -6.69 -18.38 -4.95
CA ASP A 432 -6.06 -19.60 -4.44
C ASP A 432 -6.96 -20.24 -3.37
N PRO A 433 -6.95 -21.59 -3.27
CA PRO A 433 -7.78 -22.30 -2.32
C PRO A 433 -7.33 -22.01 -0.88
N CYS A 434 -8.30 -21.86 0.01
CA CYS A 434 -8.08 -21.48 1.42
C CYS A 434 -8.47 -22.62 2.37
N LEU A 435 -7.96 -22.59 3.60
CA LEU A 435 -8.54 -23.37 4.71
C LEU A 435 -9.94 -22.83 5.05
N GLY A 436 -10.82 -23.71 5.55
CA GLY A 436 -12.10 -23.31 6.14
C GLY A 436 -11.90 -22.70 7.54
N TRP A 437 -12.95 -22.06 8.06
CA TRP A 437 -12.87 -21.38 9.35
C TRP A 437 -12.57 -22.34 10.51
N ASP A 438 -13.24 -23.49 10.56
CA ASP A 438 -13.09 -24.45 11.66
C ASP A 438 -11.69 -25.05 11.71
N GLU A 439 -11.13 -25.41 10.55
CA GLU A 439 -9.74 -25.88 10.44
C GLU A 439 -8.74 -24.80 10.83
N THR A 440 -9.01 -23.54 10.45
CA THR A 440 -8.17 -22.40 10.78
C THR A 440 -8.11 -22.17 12.28
N ALA A 441 -9.28 -22.11 12.94
CA ALA A 441 -9.37 -21.93 14.37
C ALA A 441 -8.75 -23.10 15.14
N ALA A 442 -8.96 -24.34 14.69
CA ALA A 442 -8.34 -25.53 15.28
C ALA A 442 -6.81 -25.49 15.16
N ALA A 443 -6.26 -25.18 13.98
CA ALA A 443 -4.83 -25.11 13.74
C ALA A 443 -4.14 -24.03 14.60
N LEU A 444 -4.76 -22.86 14.75
CA LEU A 444 -4.22 -21.78 15.57
C LEU A 444 -4.30 -22.06 17.07
N ARG A 445 -5.37 -22.70 17.54
CA ARG A 445 -5.48 -23.17 18.94
C ARG A 445 -4.45 -24.25 19.25
N GLU A 446 -4.24 -25.19 18.33
CA GLU A 446 -3.20 -26.21 18.46
C GLU A 446 -1.81 -25.56 18.52
N ALA A 447 -1.50 -24.63 17.61
CA ALA A 447 -0.24 -23.89 17.62
C ALA A 447 -0.03 -23.13 18.94
N ARG A 448 -1.08 -22.44 19.46
CA ARG A 448 -1.03 -21.83 20.79
C ARG A 448 -0.69 -22.84 21.87
N SER A 449 -1.37 -23.99 21.90
CA SER A 449 -1.13 -25.02 22.91
C SER A 449 0.31 -25.53 22.88
N LEU A 450 0.88 -25.69 21.69
CA LEU A 450 2.26 -26.17 21.52
C LEU A 450 3.30 -25.10 21.90
N LEU A 451 2.98 -23.81 21.72
CA LEU A 451 3.94 -22.71 21.85
C LEU A 451 3.85 -21.94 23.16
N ARG A 452 2.78 -22.11 23.94
CA ARG A 452 2.57 -21.36 25.19
C ARG A 452 3.77 -21.44 26.15
N GLY A 453 4.29 -22.64 26.38
CA GLY A 453 5.47 -22.85 27.23
C GLY A 453 6.72 -22.14 26.69
N VAL A 454 6.92 -22.17 25.36
CA VAL A 454 8.05 -21.49 24.70
C VAL A 454 7.97 -19.98 24.88
N VAL A 455 6.77 -19.41 24.76
CA VAL A 455 6.55 -17.96 24.94
C VAL A 455 6.76 -17.56 26.39
N GLU A 456 6.27 -18.35 27.35
CA GLU A 456 6.47 -18.11 28.80
C GLU A 456 7.96 -18.17 29.18
N GLU A 457 8.71 -19.16 28.67
CA GLU A 457 10.15 -19.26 28.87
C GLU A 457 10.90 -18.05 28.30
N ARG A 458 10.56 -17.62 27.08
CA ARG A 458 11.16 -16.44 26.45
C ARG A 458 10.85 -15.16 27.22
N ARG A 459 9.63 -15.00 27.73
CA ARG A 459 9.23 -13.85 28.56
C ARG A 459 10.08 -13.79 29.84
N ARG A 460 10.21 -14.92 30.55
CA ARG A 460 11.06 -15.01 31.76
C ARG A 460 12.53 -14.70 31.46
N ALA A 461 13.05 -15.14 30.32
CA ALA A 461 14.42 -14.85 29.91
C ALA A 461 14.65 -13.36 29.60
N ALA A 462 13.64 -12.66 29.06
CA ALA A 462 13.69 -11.22 28.80
C ALA A 462 13.59 -10.38 30.08
N ASP A 463 12.80 -10.85 31.07
CA ASP A 463 12.62 -10.17 32.35
C ASP A 463 13.75 -10.44 33.36
N ALA A 464 14.63 -11.41 33.08
CA ALA A 464 15.74 -11.76 33.97
C ALA A 464 16.76 -10.59 34.03
N PRO A 465 17.23 -10.17 35.22
CA PRO A 465 18.25 -9.15 35.33
C PRO A 465 19.53 -9.60 34.60
N PRO A 466 20.25 -8.71 33.91
CA PRO A 466 21.49 -9.07 33.24
C PRO A 466 22.43 -9.72 34.25
N SER A 467 22.89 -10.93 33.96
CA SER A 467 23.75 -11.67 34.89
C SER A 467 25.01 -10.85 35.17
N ALA A 468 25.30 -10.64 36.46
CA ALA A 468 26.52 -9.97 36.88
C ALA A 468 27.71 -10.79 36.35
N SER A 469 28.45 -10.20 35.40
CA SER A 469 29.69 -10.78 34.90
C SER A 469 30.61 -11.04 36.10
N PRO A 470 31.25 -12.23 36.20
CA PRO A 470 32.22 -12.47 37.26
C PRO A 470 33.37 -11.50 37.02
N ARG A 471 33.54 -10.53 37.94
CA ARG A 471 34.74 -9.70 38.01
C ARG A 471 35.94 -10.64 37.94
N ALA A 472 36.75 -10.51 36.89
CA ALA A 472 38.05 -11.12 36.82
C ALA A 472 38.82 -10.71 38.09
N ALA A 473 39.06 -11.69 38.97
CA ALA A 473 40.01 -11.54 40.06
C ALA A 473 41.38 -11.40 39.41
N ALA A 474 41.89 -10.17 39.38
CA ALA A 474 43.29 -9.92 39.09
C ALA A 474 44.09 -10.36 40.33
N SER A 475 44.91 -11.40 40.13
CA SER A 475 46.07 -11.71 40.96
C SER A 475 47.28 -11.85 40.05
#